data_AF-A0A1D3DZ21-F1
#
_entry.id   AF-A0A1D3DZ21-F1
#
_cell.length_a   1.000
_cell.length_b   1.000
_cell.length_c   1.000
_cell.angle_alpha   90.00
_cell.angle_beta   90.00
_cell.angle_gamma   90.00
#
_symmetry.space_group_name_H-M   'P 1'
#
loop_
_entity.id
_entity.type
_entity.pdbx_description
1 polymer ?
#
loop_
_entity_poly.entity_id
_entity_poly.type
_entity_poly.pdbx_seq_one_letter_code
_entity_poly.pdbx_strand_id
1 'polypeptide(L)'
;MSRNARINVLLVLVVVALAVLPLALGLGEGEEEPFAGADAQAETAIAENAPDYEPWFTPLYEPPSGEVESALFSLQAALGAGVLAYYFGLRRGRRQGEERAREAMASEGGTVTGAEAGEAGTGAVSAGEAGTVAAAGSEAGAAGQAGPGAHRSSASGE
;
A
#
# COMPACT_ATOMS: atom_id res chain seq x y z
N MET A 1 -21.68 11.42 15.37
CA MET A 1 -20.43 10.91 14.75
C MET A 1 -19.21 11.39 15.51
N SER A 2 -18.25 10.49 15.78
CA SER A 2 -16.94 10.85 16.35
C SER A 2 -16.19 11.79 15.41
N ARG A 3 -15.30 12.63 15.96
CA ARG A 3 -14.53 13.62 15.17
C ARG A 3 -13.79 12.96 14.00
N ASN A 4 -13.21 11.78 14.24
CA ASN A 4 -12.50 11.01 13.23
C ASN A 4 -13.43 10.46 12.14
N ALA A 5 -14.62 9.99 12.48
CA ALA A 5 -15.59 9.55 11.49
C ALA A 5 -16.05 10.70 10.57
N ARG A 6 -16.21 11.92 11.11
CA ARG A 6 -16.52 13.10 10.31
C ARG A 6 -15.38 13.48 9.37
N ILE A 7 -14.13 13.42 9.87
CA ILE A 7 -12.94 13.70 9.04
C ILE A 7 -12.83 12.68 7.91
N ASN A 8 -13.01 11.38 8.18
CA ASN A 8 -12.93 10.36 7.14
C ASN A 8 -14.03 10.55 6.08
N VAL A 9 -15.25 10.84 6.49
CA VAL A 9 -16.35 11.13 5.54
C VAL A 9 -16.04 12.38 4.73
N LEU A 10 -15.50 13.43 5.35
CA LEU A 10 -15.06 14.62 4.62
C LEU A 10 -13.96 14.30 3.60
N LEU A 11 -12.95 13.50 3.98
CA LEU A 11 -11.88 13.09 3.07
C LEU A 11 -12.41 12.28 1.88
N VAL A 12 -13.34 11.34 2.11
CA VAL A 12 -13.99 10.59 1.03
C VAL A 12 -14.80 11.51 0.13
N LEU A 13 -15.55 12.46 0.70
CA LEU A 13 -16.29 13.45 -0.08
C LEU A 13 -15.36 14.32 -0.94
N VAL A 14 -14.20 14.72 -0.42
CA VAL A 14 -13.21 15.48 -1.20
C VAL A 14 -12.66 14.64 -2.35
N VAL A 15 -12.34 13.36 -2.14
CA VAL A 15 -11.88 12.47 -3.22
C VAL A 15 -12.94 12.31 -4.30
N VAL A 16 -14.19 12.06 -3.91
CA VAL A 16 -15.32 11.96 -4.86
C VAL A 16 -15.52 13.28 -5.59
N ALA A 17 -15.44 14.41 -4.90
CA ALA A 17 -15.53 15.73 -5.50
C ALA A 17 -14.42 15.94 -6.55
N LEU A 18 -13.15 15.61 -6.23
CA LEU A 18 -12.04 15.73 -7.17
C LEU A 18 -12.20 14.85 -8.42
N ALA A 19 -12.85 13.69 -8.30
CA ALA A 19 -13.13 12.82 -9.45
C ALA A 19 -14.33 13.31 -10.29
N VAL A 20 -15.39 13.82 -9.65
CA VAL A 20 -16.66 14.17 -10.31
C VAL A 20 -16.67 15.61 -10.83
N LEU A 21 -16.02 16.56 -10.15
CA LEU A 21 -15.99 17.97 -10.57
C LEU A 21 -15.46 18.18 -11.99
N PRO A 22 -14.34 17.55 -12.42
CA PRO A 22 -13.85 17.71 -13.78
C PRO A 22 -14.86 17.25 -14.83
N LEU A 23 -15.54 16.13 -14.57
CA LEU A 23 -16.59 15.58 -15.43
C LEU A 23 -17.83 16.48 -15.45
N ALA A 24 -18.25 16.99 -14.29
CA ALA A 24 -19.48 17.79 -14.15
C ALA A 24 -19.34 19.23 -14.66
N LEU A 25 -18.12 19.79 -14.63
CA LEU A 25 -17.79 21.10 -15.18
C LEU A 25 -17.46 21.05 -16.67
N GLY A 26 -17.49 19.87 -17.28
CA GLY A 26 -17.13 19.69 -18.69
C GLY A 26 -15.68 20.08 -18.97
N LEU A 27 -14.75 19.84 -18.04
CA LEU A 27 -13.30 20.09 -18.23
C LEU A 27 -12.71 19.09 -19.24
N GLY A 28 -13.18 19.20 -20.49
CA GLY A 28 -13.07 18.15 -21.50
C GLY A 28 -14.12 18.22 -22.61
N GLU A 29 -15.20 19.01 -22.45
CA GLU A 29 -16.20 19.17 -23.49
C GLU A 29 -15.61 19.99 -24.65
N GLY A 30 -15.17 19.28 -25.70
CA GLY A 30 -14.60 19.88 -26.91
C GLY A 30 -13.29 19.24 -27.38
N GLU A 31 -12.69 18.34 -26.60
CA GLU A 31 -11.49 17.59 -26.97
C GLU A 31 -11.87 16.16 -27.37
N GLU A 32 -11.20 15.62 -28.40
CA GLU A 32 -11.46 14.26 -28.90
C GLU A 32 -11.14 13.20 -27.83
N GLU A 33 -10.14 13.46 -26.96
CA GLU A 33 -9.80 12.66 -25.79
C GLU A 33 -9.49 13.53 -24.55
N PRO A 34 -10.51 13.90 -23.75
CA PRO A 34 -10.39 14.84 -22.63
C PRO A 34 -9.42 14.46 -21.51
N PHE A 35 -9.08 13.18 -21.42
CA PHE A 35 -8.21 12.62 -20.40
C PHE A 35 -7.16 11.71 -21.03
N ALA A 36 -6.62 12.13 -22.18
CA ALA A 36 -5.51 11.44 -22.83
C ALA A 36 -4.32 11.30 -21.88
N GLY A 37 -3.63 10.17 -21.97
CA GLY A 37 -2.44 9.88 -21.19
C GLY A 37 -1.31 10.87 -21.46
N ALA A 38 -0.35 10.93 -20.53
CA ALA A 38 0.81 11.82 -20.65
C ALA A 38 1.66 11.52 -21.91
N ASP A 39 1.66 10.27 -22.38
CA ASP A 39 2.41 9.84 -23.56
C ASP A 39 1.77 10.36 -24.86
N ALA A 40 0.45 10.19 -25.02
CA ALA A 40 -0.30 10.75 -26.15
C ALA A 40 -0.17 12.29 -26.26
N GLN A 41 -0.17 12.99 -25.13
CA GLN A 41 0.09 14.44 -25.12
C GLN A 41 1.53 14.77 -25.52
N ALA A 42 2.51 13.96 -25.11
CA ALA A 42 3.91 14.15 -25.49
C ALA A 42 4.12 13.92 -26.99
N GLU A 43 3.51 12.89 -27.57
CA GLU A 43 3.56 12.63 -29.01
C GLU A 43 3.00 13.81 -29.82
N THR A 44 1.82 14.32 -29.42
CA THR A 44 1.20 15.48 -30.05
C THR A 44 2.10 16.71 -29.99
N ALA A 45 2.66 17.00 -28.80
CA ALA A 45 3.58 18.12 -28.62
C ALA A 45 4.87 17.98 -29.45
N ILE A 46 5.41 16.77 -29.59
CA ILE A 46 6.60 16.51 -30.42
C ILE A 46 6.27 16.76 -31.90
N ALA A 47 5.13 16.24 -32.38
CA ALA A 47 4.70 16.42 -33.77
C ALA A 47 4.47 17.90 -34.12
N GLU A 48 3.95 18.69 -33.17
CA GLU A 48 3.77 20.14 -33.35
C GLU A 48 5.08 20.94 -33.33
N ASN A 49 6.00 20.61 -32.42
CA ASN A 49 7.24 21.39 -32.24
C ASN A 49 8.34 21.00 -33.23
N ALA A 50 8.34 19.76 -33.72
CA ALA A 50 9.37 19.23 -34.61
C ALA A 50 8.72 18.30 -35.66
N PRO A 51 8.12 18.88 -36.73
CA PRO A 51 7.41 18.10 -37.75
C PRO A 51 8.32 17.16 -38.55
N ASP A 52 9.63 17.44 -38.60
CA ASP A 52 10.64 16.58 -39.24
C ASP A 52 11.26 15.56 -38.26
N TYR A 53 10.70 15.39 -37.06
CA TYR A 53 11.21 14.46 -36.05
C TYR A 53 11.00 13.01 -36.48
N GLU A 54 12.10 12.25 -36.52
CA GLU A 54 12.07 10.82 -36.80
C GLU A 54 12.16 10.03 -35.47
N PRO A 55 11.20 9.13 -35.16
CA PRO A 55 11.24 8.32 -33.94
C PRO A 55 12.53 7.49 -33.87
N TRP A 56 13.30 7.65 -32.80
CA TRP A 56 14.54 6.90 -32.56
C TRP A 56 14.29 5.45 -32.10
N PHE A 57 13.04 5.11 -31.80
CA PHE A 57 12.60 3.78 -31.41
C PHE A 57 11.19 3.53 -31.95
N THR A 58 10.96 2.32 -32.47
CA THR A 58 9.63 1.86 -32.89
C THR A 58 9.21 0.74 -31.95
N PRO A 59 7.99 0.77 -31.39
CA PRO A 59 7.50 -0.32 -30.54
C PRO A 59 7.59 -1.66 -31.29
N LEU A 60 8.14 -2.68 -30.62
CA LEU A 60 8.13 -4.05 -31.15
C LEU A 60 6.71 -4.65 -31.15
N TYR A 61 5.81 -4.05 -30.38
CA TYR A 61 4.41 -4.40 -30.25
C TYR A 61 3.60 -3.12 -30.11
N GLU A 62 2.72 -2.89 -31.09
CA GLU A 62 1.70 -1.84 -31.06
C GLU A 62 0.39 -2.50 -30.57
N PRO A 63 -0.18 -2.11 -29.43
CA PRO A 63 -1.48 -2.62 -29.03
C PRO A 63 -2.54 -2.24 -30.07
N PRO A 64 -3.45 -3.16 -30.43
CA PRO A 64 -4.41 -2.96 -31.52
C PRO A 64 -5.46 -1.86 -31.26
N SER A 65 -5.55 -1.31 -30.04
CA SER A 65 -6.34 -0.12 -29.72
C SER A 65 -5.77 0.65 -28.52
N GLY A 66 -5.96 1.98 -28.51
CA GLY A 66 -5.61 2.86 -27.38
C GLY A 66 -6.38 2.55 -26.08
N GLU A 67 -7.49 1.81 -26.18
CA GLU A 67 -8.22 1.32 -25.00
C GLU A 67 -7.39 0.30 -24.21
N VAL A 68 -6.62 -0.54 -24.90
CA VAL A 68 -5.75 -1.54 -24.26
C VAL A 68 -4.61 -0.85 -23.53
N GLU A 69 -4.03 0.20 -24.12
CA GLU A 69 -3.00 1.02 -23.48
C GLU A 69 -3.52 1.67 -22.18
N SER A 70 -4.68 2.33 -22.27
CA SER A 70 -5.36 2.95 -21.12
C SER A 70 -5.71 1.93 -20.04
N ALA A 71 -6.09 0.70 -20.42
CA ALA A 71 -6.37 -0.38 -19.48
C ALA A 71 -5.10 -0.85 -18.75
N LEU A 72 -3.97 -0.96 -19.44
CA LEU A 72 -2.69 -1.32 -18.84
C LEU A 72 -2.22 -0.27 -17.84
N PHE A 73 -2.35 1.02 -18.18
CA PHE A 73 -2.02 2.12 -17.27
C PHE A 73 -2.94 2.12 -16.03
N SER A 74 -4.25 1.94 -16.24
CA SER A 74 -5.23 1.86 -15.16
C SER A 74 -4.96 0.68 -14.21
N LEU A 75 -4.53 -0.46 -14.75
CA LEU A 75 -4.11 -1.61 -13.97
C LEU A 75 -2.88 -1.31 -13.11
N GLN A 76 -1.86 -0.64 -13.69
CA GLN A 76 -0.66 -0.22 -12.95
C GLN A 76 -1.03 0.74 -11.81
N ALA A 77 -1.91 1.71 -12.08
CA ALA A 77 -2.40 2.63 -11.06
C ALA A 77 -3.15 1.91 -9.94
N ALA A 78 -4.02 0.95 -10.29
CA ALA A 78 -4.77 0.14 -9.32
C ALA A 78 -3.84 -0.70 -8.44
N LEU A 79 -2.83 -1.35 -9.03
CA LEU A 79 -1.84 -2.12 -8.29
C LEU A 79 -1.00 -1.22 -7.36
N GLY A 80 -0.52 -0.08 -7.85
CA GLY A 80 0.24 0.89 -7.05
C GLY A 80 -0.56 1.40 -5.85
N ALA A 81 -1.80 1.83 -6.10
CA ALA A 81 -2.72 2.27 -5.04
C ALA A 81 -3.04 1.15 -4.04
N GLY A 82 -3.24 -0.09 -4.52
CA GLY A 82 -3.50 -1.26 -3.70
C GLY A 82 -2.34 -1.58 -2.74
N VAL A 83 -1.10 -1.56 -3.24
CA VAL A 83 0.10 -1.77 -2.42
C VAL A 83 0.24 -0.68 -1.34
N LEU A 84 0.06 0.59 -1.70
CA LEU A 84 0.10 1.71 -0.75
C LEU A 84 -0.99 1.56 0.32
N ALA A 85 -2.23 1.30 -0.09
CA ALA A 85 -3.35 1.12 0.83
C ALA A 85 -3.11 -0.06 1.80
N TYR A 86 -2.60 -1.18 1.30
CA TYR A 86 -2.25 -2.33 2.12
C TYR A 86 -1.16 -2.00 3.14
N TYR A 87 -0.07 -1.34 2.72
CA TYR A 87 1.01 -0.95 3.61
C TYR A 87 0.54 -0.04 4.75
N PHE A 88 -0.20 1.03 4.42
CA PHE A 88 -0.73 1.95 5.42
C PHE A 88 -1.77 1.27 6.32
N GLY A 89 -2.60 0.40 5.76
CA GLY A 89 -3.57 -0.41 6.49
C GLY A 89 -2.92 -1.32 7.52
N LEU A 90 -1.90 -2.10 7.11
CA LEU A 90 -1.18 -3.02 7.99
C LEU A 90 -0.44 -2.27 9.10
N ARG A 91 0.26 -1.18 8.76
CA ARG A 91 0.99 -0.36 9.76
C ARG A 91 0.05 0.26 10.77
N ARG A 92 -1.12 0.75 10.33
CA ARG A 92 -2.14 1.34 11.20
C ARG A 92 -2.87 0.29 12.05
N GLY A 93 -3.07 -0.93 11.52
CA GLY A 93 -3.66 -2.05 12.26
C GLY A 93 -2.76 -2.53 13.40
N ARG A 94 -1.46 -2.66 13.16
CA ARG A 94 -0.48 -3.08 14.19
C ARG A 94 -0.43 -2.14 15.39
N ARG A 95 -0.36 -0.83 15.15
CA ARG A 95 -0.35 0.17 16.24
C ARG A 95 -1.61 0.13 17.10
N GLN A 96 -2.78 0.00 16.46
CA GLN A 96 -4.05 -0.12 17.20
C GLN A 96 -4.15 -1.44 17.97
N GLY A 97 -3.58 -2.53 17.44
CA GLY A 97 -3.52 -3.82 18.13
C GLY A 97 -2.63 -3.75 19.38
N GLU A 98 -1.47 -3.10 19.29
CA GLU A 98 -0.57 -2.88 20.42
C GLU A 98 -1.19 -1.98 21.50
N GLU A 99 -1.90 -0.93 21.10
CA GLU A 99 -2.64 -0.04 22.03
C GLU A 99 -3.75 -0.81 22.75
N ARG A 100 -4.57 -1.59 22.02
CA ARG A 100 -5.63 -2.43 22.63
C ARG A 100 -5.08 -3.53 23.53
N ALA A 101 -3.95 -4.14 23.18
CA ALA A 101 -3.29 -5.15 24.01
C ALA A 101 -2.75 -4.53 25.31
N ARG A 102 -2.18 -3.32 25.26
CA ARG A 102 -1.75 -2.58 26.45
C ARG A 102 -2.93 -2.19 27.35
N GLU A 103 -4.03 -1.76 26.77
CA GLU A 103 -5.26 -1.44 27.51
C GLU A 103 -5.87 -2.68 28.19
N ALA A 104 -5.87 -3.84 27.51
CA ALA A 104 -6.32 -5.11 28.08
C ALA A 104 -5.45 -5.55 29.28
N MET A 105 -4.12 -5.49 29.13
CA MET A 105 -3.18 -5.81 30.23
C MET A 105 -3.29 -4.82 31.40
N ALA A 106 -3.55 -3.55 31.14
CA ALA A 106 -3.79 -2.54 32.18
C ALA A 106 -5.11 -2.75 32.93
N SER A 107 -6.13 -3.32 32.26
CA SER A 107 -7.40 -3.69 32.88
C SER A 107 -7.30 -4.96 33.74
N GLU A 108 -6.45 -5.93 33.38
CA GLU A 108 -6.26 -7.17 34.13
C GLU A 108 -5.28 -7.02 35.32
N GLY A 109 -4.30 -6.11 35.25
CA GLY A 109 -3.34 -5.88 36.33
C GLY A 109 -3.88 -5.15 37.57
N GLY A 110 -5.13 -4.65 37.54
CA GLY A 110 -5.74 -3.85 38.60
C GLY A 110 -6.46 -4.63 39.71
N THR A 111 -6.54 -5.97 39.64
CA THR A 111 -7.44 -6.77 40.51
C THR A 111 -6.74 -7.66 41.56
N VAL A 112 -5.43 -7.55 41.80
CA VAL A 112 -4.71 -8.47 42.74
C VAL A 112 -4.05 -7.79 43.95
N THR A 113 -4.54 -6.63 44.40
CA THR A 113 -4.13 -6.09 45.71
C THR A 113 -5.35 -5.69 46.52
N GLY A 114 -5.97 -6.65 47.19
CA GLY A 114 -7.04 -6.38 48.16
C GLY A 114 -7.97 -7.56 48.43
N ALA A 115 -7.45 -8.69 48.91
CA ALA A 115 -8.27 -9.72 49.55
C ALA A 115 -7.44 -10.42 50.65
N GLU A 116 -7.40 -9.72 51.77
CA GLU A 116 -7.42 -10.19 53.15
C GLU A 116 -6.88 -11.58 53.51
N ALA A 117 -5.89 -11.56 54.40
CA ALA A 117 -5.55 -12.66 55.27
C ALA A 117 -6.74 -13.00 56.19
N GLY A 118 -7.17 -14.27 56.18
CA GLY A 118 -8.23 -14.78 57.06
C GLY A 118 -8.39 -16.31 56.98
N GLU A 119 -7.78 -16.98 57.97
CA GLU A 119 -8.09 -18.30 58.57
C GLU A 119 -8.60 -19.52 57.77
N ALA A 120 -7.76 -20.56 57.81
CA ALA A 120 -8.01 -21.95 58.22
C ALA A 120 -9.30 -22.69 57.76
N GLY A 121 -9.10 -23.75 56.97
CA GLY A 121 -10.10 -24.82 56.74
C GLY A 121 -9.57 -25.98 55.90
N THR A 122 -9.32 -27.11 56.56
CA THR A 122 -8.76 -28.39 56.10
C THR A 122 -9.60 -29.14 55.05
N GLY A 123 -8.95 -29.83 54.09
CA GLY A 123 -9.54 -30.92 53.29
C GLY A 123 -8.99 -30.98 51.86
N ALA A 124 -7.90 -31.71 51.57
CA ALA A 124 -7.89 -33.13 51.21
C ALA A 124 -8.02 -33.43 49.68
N VAL A 125 -6.86 -33.70 49.09
CA VAL A 125 -6.47 -34.72 48.08
C VAL A 125 -6.84 -34.62 46.58
N SER A 126 -5.78 -34.88 45.78
CA SER A 126 -5.72 -35.66 44.52
C SER A 126 -5.75 -34.84 43.22
N ALA A 127 -4.60 -34.47 42.65
CA ALA A 127 -3.69 -35.25 41.77
C ALA A 127 -4.05 -35.15 40.28
N GLY A 128 -3.07 -34.76 39.46
CA GLY A 128 -3.16 -34.78 37.99
C GLY A 128 -2.12 -33.88 37.30
N GLU A 129 -0.90 -34.40 37.16
CA GLU A 129 0.21 -33.99 36.28
C GLU A 129 -0.20 -33.24 35.00
N ALA A 130 0.42 -32.09 34.69
CA ALA A 130 1.71 -31.90 34.00
C ALA A 130 1.68 -32.31 32.51
N GLY A 131 1.95 -31.35 31.62
CA GLY A 131 2.08 -31.60 30.18
C GLY A 131 2.32 -30.35 29.35
N THR A 132 3.47 -29.71 29.56
CA THR A 132 4.05 -28.67 28.69
C THR A 132 4.85 -29.30 27.55
N VAL A 133 4.63 -28.86 26.30
CA VAL A 133 5.58 -28.81 25.16
C VAL A 133 5.01 -27.76 24.20
N ALA A 134 5.56 -26.56 23.94
CA ALA A 134 6.91 -26.07 23.64
C ALA A 134 7.49 -26.57 22.30
N ALA A 135 7.75 -25.60 21.41
CA ALA A 135 8.70 -25.59 20.28
C ALA A 135 8.36 -26.51 19.08
N ALA A 136 8.69 -26.23 17.82
CA ALA A 136 9.35 -25.13 17.11
C ALA A 136 9.15 -25.41 15.60
N GLY A 137 9.35 -24.41 14.74
CA GLY A 137 9.37 -24.62 13.29
C GLY A 137 9.47 -23.31 12.52
N SER A 138 10.59 -22.61 12.68
CA SER A 138 10.99 -21.43 11.90
C SER A 138 12.16 -21.84 11.00
N GLU A 139 12.00 -21.71 9.69
CA GLU A 139 13.05 -21.57 8.68
C GLU A 139 12.50 -20.56 7.66
N ALA A 140 12.96 -19.30 7.57
CA ALA A 140 14.27 -18.80 7.16
C ALA A 140 14.63 -19.13 5.69
N GLY A 141 14.65 -18.10 4.85
CA GLY A 141 15.07 -18.16 3.45
C GLY A 141 14.97 -16.80 2.78
N ALA A 142 15.75 -15.83 3.26
CA ALA A 142 15.84 -14.49 2.71
C ALA A 142 17.09 -14.31 1.83
N ALA A 143 16.92 -13.43 0.84
CA ALA A 143 17.91 -12.51 0.28
C ALA A 143 18.99 -13.04 -0.66
N GLY A 144 18.83 -12.69 -1.94
CA GLY A 144 19.92 -12.47 -2.88
C GLY A 144 20.72 -11.21 -2.55
N GLN A 145 22.03 -11.30 -2.71
CA GLN A 145 23.01 -10.21 -2.80
C GLN A 145 23.42 -10.11 -4.28
N ALA A 146 23.17 -8.99 -4.96
CA ALA A 146 24.03 -7.80 -5.05
C ALA A 146 25.32 -8.04 -5.87
N GLY A 147 25.48 -7.29 -6.97
CA GLY A 147 26.72 -7.15 -7.77
C GLY A 147 27.84 -6.43 -6.98
N PRO A 148 28.93 -5.88 -7.58
CA PRO A 148 29.01 -5.29 -8.93
C PRO A 148 30.30 -5.63 -9.71
N GLY A 149 30.38 -5.25 -10.99
CA GLY A 149 31.59 -5.39 -11.81
C GLY A 149 31.73 -4.26 -12.82
N ALA A 150 32.63 -3.33 -12.51
CA ALA A 150 32.97 -2.14 -13.28
C ALA A 150 34.05 -2.39 -14.36
N HIS A 151 34.27 -1.37 -15.19
CA HIS A 151 35.41 -1.14 -16.11
C HIS A 151 35.36 -1.89 -17.47
N ARG A 152 35.59 -1.28 -18.64
CA ARG A 152 36.51 -0.19 -19.02
C ARG A 152 36.00 0.54 -20.26
N SER A 153 36.05 1.87 -20.21
CA SER A 153 36.13 2.75 -21.37
C SER A 153 37.51 2.63 -22.02
N SER A 154 37.56 2.60 -23.35
CA SER A 154 38.77 2.79 -24.15
C SER A 154 38.37 3.60 -25.36
N ALA A 155 38.41 4.92 -25.22
CA ALA A 155 38.39 5.86 -26.33
C ALA A 155 39.84 6.16 -26.71
N SER A 156 40.22 5.82 -27.94
CA SER A 156 41.41 6.30 -28.64
C SER A 156 40.95 6.77 -30.01
N GLY A 157 41.14 8.05 -30.32
CA GLY A 157 40.84 8.59 -31.63
C GLY A 157 40.71 10.10 -31.58
N GLU A 158 41.78 10.75 -32.04
CA GLU A 158 41.89 12.16 -32.48
C GLU A 158 42.31 13.21 -31.43
#